data_AF-V9ELC4-F1
#
_entry.id   AF-V9ELC4-F1
#
_cell.length_a   1.000
_cell.length_b   1.000
_cell.length_c   1.000
_cell.angle_alpha   90.00
_cell.angle_beta   90.00
_cell.angle_gamma   90.00
#
_symmetry.space_group_name_H-M   'P 1'
#
loop_
_entity.id
_entity.type
_entity.pdbx_description
1 polymer ?
#
loop_
_entity_poly.entity_id
_entity_poly.type
_entity_poly.pdbx_seq_one_letter_code
_entity_poly.pdbx_strand_id
1 'polypeptide(L)'
;MSTSGRPSGVGRGSFSAGRSSEVERIIAAADVDTTFAGKKARYRGRRSTWPGALALFLIAVVSIAGLTYYGIKVHDDVNETVASSEASEESRYSDGTQIEDGSPTDPASDLSTTNPKTYTDRGCEQPNYISKNGRIFAQLADGTSTQIDIKGINWKGMEDSKGVPKGLWDNTVDGDSLYRYGYFLKYNKFNVVRFPLSIDAVMRNTDIDTNLINTNSNRALGTASRYNTLLGLLVQGLGQFNIGVVLDFHVLSSSDDDSSGLWYGSSIKLADIKTAITNLAEAMCDSTHFNIIGIDLKDGLSTDATWGDGSDTDWSVAATELANHMLTKCPKWLAFVQGVQGESHKDTYGDRSLKNTFLPGSDLSGVSSAPITLDTDNKVVYAPKYYSSSYLPRLFFFEDGQTSGDLLEDYVEYDDADLLANVKLNMNYSFGAAFDTGMAVVLSSFGGLVGDLDATEKQTSTRIIQDVISQMAGSTEPFLAGGFWWTLNPDTTWPYPAPDDSNATAQGLVDDTWRVANMDVLEVLASMNKTMNSVKFIPCSA
;
A
#
# COMPACT_ATOMS: atom_id res chain seq x y z
N MET A 1 -54.43 39.80 26.48
CA MET A 1 -54.40 41.18 27.04
C MET A 1 -53.04 41.79 26.70
N SER A 2 -53.02 43.03 26.20
CA SER A 2 -51.87 43.95 25.90
C SER A 2 -50.56 43.36 25.32
N THR A 3 -50.10 43.69 24.10
CA THR A 3 -49.49 44.97 23.64
C THR A 3 -48.31 45.44 24.52
N SER A 4 -47.09 45.74 24.06
CA SER A 4 -46.44 45.84 22.73
C SER A 4 -44.89 45.91 22.92
N GLY A 5 -43.97 45.79 21.93
CA GLY A 5 -44.07 45.77 20.47
C GLY A 5 -42.75 45.40 19.73
N ARG A 6 -42.35 46.17 18.70
CA ARG A 6 -41.15 46.04 17.82
C ARG A 6 -40.39 47.40 17.74
N PRO A 7 -39.15 47.55 17.17
CA PRO A 7 -38.57 46.92 15.96
C PRO A 7 -37.14 46.33 16.15
N SER A 8 -36.45 45.57 15.28
CA SER A 8 -36.48 45.22 13.84
C SER A 8 -35.92 46.25 12.82
N GLY A 9 -34.66 46.11 12.37
CA GLY A 9 -34.16 46.89 11.22
C GLY A 9 -32.66 46.77 10.91
N VAL A 10 -32.33 45.94 9.92
CA VAL A 10 -31.02 45.82 9.24
C VAL A 10 -30.59 47.15 8.61
N GLY A 11 -29.27 47.42 8.57
CA GLY A 11 -28.67 48.51 7.79
C GLY A 11 -27.37 48.11 7.09
N ARG A 12 -27.43 47.86 5.77
CA ARG A 12 -26.29 47.56 4.88
C ARG A 12 -26.29 48.65 3.80
N GLY A 13 -25.15 49.23 3.42
CA GLY A 13 -25.10 50.09 2.22
C GLY A 13 -24.00 51.14 2.16
N SER A 14 -23.08 50.95 1.21
CA SER A 14 -22.11 51.95 0.73
C SER A 14 -22.79 53.14 0.03
N PHE A 15 -22.16 54.31 0.05
CA PHE A 15 -22.30 55.32 -1.01
C PHE A 15 -20.96 55.97 -1.36
N SER A 16 -20.78 56.27 -2.65
CA SER A 16 -19.58 56.85 -3.27
C SER A 16 -19.95 58.08 -4.10
N ALA A 17 -19.25 59.20 -3.88
CA ALA A 17 -19.04 60.38 -4.75
C ALA A 17 -18.39 61.51 -3.91
N GLY A 18 -17.60 62.45 -4.42
CA GLY A 18 -17.04 62.61 -5.77
C GLY A 18 -16.56 64.04 -6.03
N ARG A 19 -15.33 64.18 -6.57
CA ARG A 19 -14.72 65.33 -7.29
C ARG A 19 -14.37 66.66 -6.58
N SER A 20 -13.12 67.02 -6.85
CA SER A 20 -12.39 68.31 -6.88
C SER A 20 -13.08 69.56 -7.43
N SER A 21 -12.61 70.74 -6.97
CA SER A 21 -12.15 71.84 -7.86
C SER A 21 -11.15 72.78 -7.17
N GLU A 22 -10.23 73.36 -7.94
CA GLU A 22 -9.26 74.40 -7.50
C GLU A 22 -9.93 75.75 -7.21
N VAL A 23 -9.25 76.63 -6.46
CA VAL A 23 -9.26 78.08 -6.74
C VAL A 23 -7.87 78.67 -6.47
N GLU A 24 -7.26 79.21 -7.52
CA GLU A 24 -6.02 79.99 -7.54
C GLU A 24 -6.21 81.37 -6.86
N ARG A 25 -5.20 81.86 -6.12
CA ARG A 25 -5.17 83.27 -5.66
C ARG A 25 -3.84 83.95 -5.95
N ILE A 26 -3.87 84.76 -7.01
CA ILE A 26 -2.83 85.73 -7.36
C ILE A 26 -2.81 86.86 -6.32
N ILE A 27 -1.62 87.23 -5.84
CA ILE A 27 -1.42 88.37 -4.94
C ILE A 27 -1.25 89.63 -5.80
N ALA A 28 -2.16 90.58 -5.68
CA ALA A 28 -2.02 91.91 -6.28
C ALA A 28 -1.06 92.77 -5.43
N ALA A 29 -0.19 93.52 -6.10
CA ALA A 29 0.71 94.47 -5.45
C ALA A 29 -0.05 95.70 -4.93
N ALA A 30 0.46 96.29 -3.84
CA ALA A 30 0.10 97.63 -3.40
C ALA A 30 1.35 98.51 -3.49
N ASP A 31 1.33 99.48 -4.39
CA ASP A 31 2.32 100.55 -4.44
C ASP A 31 2.15 101.48 -3.22
N VAL A 32 3.27 101.94 -2.67
CA VAL A 32 3.34 103.24 -1.98
C VAL A 32 4.54 103.98 -2.52
N ASP A 33 4.26 105.07 -3.23
CA ASP A 33 5.24 105.90 -3.92
C ASP A 33 6.07 106.76 -2.94
N THR A 34 7.20 107.19 -3.47
CA THR A 34 8.33 107.91 -2.90
C THR A 34 8.03 109.18 -2.12
N THR A 35 8.85 109.43 -1.09
CA THR A 35 9.38 110.79 -0.83
C THR A 35 10.66 110.76 0.06
N PHE A 36 11.64 111.61 -0.30
CA PHE A 36 12.81 112.07 0.47
C PHE A 36 14.00 111.13 0.81
N ALA A 37 14.97 111.14 -0.12
CA ALA A 37 16.37 111.60 0.05
C ALA A 37 17.27 111.07 1.20
N GLY A 38 18.34 110.32 0.84
CA GLY A 38 19.50 110.11 1.72
C GLY A 38 20.53 109.07 1.26
N LYS A 39 21.57 109.50 0.51
CA LYS A 39 22.85 108.82 0.15
C LYS A 39 22.94 107.27 0.28
N LYS A 40 23.10 106.58 -0.87
CA LYS A 40 23.41 105.13 -0.96
C LYS A 40 24.69 104.71 -0.21
N ALA A 41 24.54 103.99 0.90
CA ALA A 41 25.61 103.20 1.51
C ALA A 41 25.58 101.75 0.98
N ARG A 42 26.69 101.25 0.41
CA ARG A 42 26.80 99.85 -0.03
C ARG A 42 27.08 98.93 1.18
N TYR A 43 26.05 98.27 1.69
CA TYR A 43 26.20 97.24 2.73
C TYR A 43 26.36 95.85 2.09
N ARG A 44 27.49 95.17 2.35
CA ARG A 44 27.69 93.77 1.96
C ARG A 44 27.18 92.86 3.08
N GLY A 45 26.05 92.19 2.85
CA GLY A 45 25.48 91.22 3.79
C GLY A 45 26.42 90.04 4.03
N ARG A 46 26.83 89.83 5.29
CA ARG A 46 27.64 88.71 5.75
C ARG A 46 26.79 87.43 5.75
N ARG A 47 27.05 86.49 4.83
CA ARG A 47 26.40 85.17 4.81
C ARG A 47 26.74 84.42 6.11
N SER A 48 25.75 84.22 6.98
CA SER A 48 25.89 83.47 8.22
C SER A 48 25.66 81.98 7.97
N THR A 49 26.71 81.27 7.56
CA THR A 49 26.71 79.81 7.50
C THR A 49 26.81 79.24 8.91
N TRP A 50 25.71 78.76 9.48
CA TRP A 50 25.67 78.11 10.79
C TRP A 50 26.43 76.77 10.76
N PRO A 51 27.59 76.61 11.44
CA PRO A 51 28.35 75.36 11.38
C PRO A 51 27.57 74.17 11.98
N GLY A 52 26.76 74.42 13.00
CA GLY A 52 25.90 73.42 13.63
C GLY A 52 24.83 72.84 12.71
N ALA A 53 24.35 73.60 11.72
CA ALA A 53 23.37 73.08 10.75
C ALA A 53 23.98 72.03 9.82
N LEU A 54 25.24 72.25 9.39
CA LEU A 54 25.99 71.26 8.61
C LEU A 54 26.32 70.02 9.45
N ALA A 55 26.69 70.19 10.72
CA ALA A 55 26.95 69.08 11.63
C ALA A 55 25.69 68.22 11.88
N LEU A 56 24.54 68.85 12.14
CA LEU A 56 23.26 68.14 12.32
C LEU A 56 22.82 67.42 11.03
N PHE A 57 23.01 68.04 9.87
CA PHE A 57 22.73 67.40 8.58
C PHE A 57 23.61 66.16 8.35
N LEU A 58 24.91 66.25 8.63
CA LEU A 58 25.83 65.12 8.51
C LEU A 58 25.48 63.99 9.49
N ILE A 59 25.12 64.30 10.74
CA ILE A 59 24.66 63.31 11.72
C ILE A 59 23.39 62.62 11.20
N ALA A 60 22.40 63.37 10.72
CA ALA A 60 21.18 62.79 10.17
C ALA A 60 21.44 61.86 8.97
N VAL A 61 22.31 62.27 8.04
CA VAL A 61 22.71 61.44 6.88
C VAL A 61 23.42 60.16 7.32
N VAL A 62 24.36 60.24 8.28
CA VAL A 62 25.06 59.05 8.82
C VAL A 62 24.10 58.13 9.58
N SER A 63 23.15 58.68 10.36
CA SER A 63 22.14 57.90 11.06
C SER A 63 21.20 57.17 10.10
N ILE A 64 20.72 57.84 9.04
CA ILE A 64 19.89 57.22 8.01
C ILE A 64 20.68 56.14 7.27
N ALA A 65 21.91 56.44 6.82
CA ALA A 65 22.75 55.46 6.14
C ALA A 65 23.06 54.24 7.03
N GLY A 66 23.32 54.45 8.31
CA GLY A 66 23.52 53.37 9.28
C GLY A 66 22.27 52.51 9.48
N LEU A 67 21.10 53.13 9.70
CA LEU A 67 19.84 52.40 9.85
C LEU A 67 19.46 51.62 8.59
N THR A 68 19.67 52.19 7.40
CA THR A 68 19.44 51.49 6.13
C THR A 68 20.44 50.34 5.94
N TYR A 69 21.73 50.54 6.21
CA TYR A 69 22.75 49.50 6.06
C TYR A 69 22.53 48.33 7.03
N TYR A 70 22.33 48.60 8.31
CA TYR A 70 22.06 47.55 9.29
C TYR A 70 20.66 46.93 9.11
N GLY A 71 19.67 47.69 8.63
CA GLY A 71 18.35 47.18 8.28
C GLY A 71 18.39 46.20 7.11
N ILE A 72 19.10 46.53 6.03
CA ILE A 72 19.36 45.63 4.90
C ILE A 72 20.12 44.41 5.39
N LYS A 73 21.22 44.59 6.16
CA LYS A 73 21.99 43.47 6.67
C LYS A 73 21.14 42.52 7.53
N VAL A 74 20.33 43.03 8.46
CA VAL A 74 19.46 42.18 9.30
C VAL A 74 18.37 41.50 8.47
N HIS A 75 17.83 42.17 7.45
CA HIS A 75 16.88 41.56 6.52
C HIS A 75 17.51 40.41 5.70
N ASP A 76 18.74 40.61 5.23
CA ASP A 76 19.47 39.63 4.44
C ASP A 76 19.93 38.46 5.33
N ASP A 77 20.48 38.73 6.53
CA ASP A 77 20.81 37.73 7.55
C ASP A 77 19.55 36.90 7.93
N VAL A 78 18.38 37.54 8.10
CA VAL A 78 17.10 36.85 8.41
C VAL A 78 16.62 36.02 7.22
N ASN A 79 16.69 36.52 5.99
CA ASN A 79 16.28 35.77 4.81
C ASN A 79 17.20 34.58 4.54
N GLU A 80 18.52 34.71 4.73
CA GLU A 80 19.45 33.58 4.70
C GLU A 80 19.12 32.58 5.82
N THR A 81 18.84 33.03 7.05
CA THR A 81 18.51 32.13 8.16
C THR A 81 17.18 31.40 7.96
N VAL A 82 16.15 32.07 7.44
CA VAL A 82 14.84 31.46 7.15
C VAL A 82 14.92 30.53 5.94
N ALA A 83 15.72 30.86 4.92
CA ALA A 83 15.94 29.98 3.76
C ALA A 83 16.87 28.78 4.06
N SER A 84 17.73 28.86 5.07
CA SER A 84 18.71 27.80 5.43
C SER A 84 18.34 26.97 6.66
N SER A 85 17.32 27.36 7.43
CA SER A 85 16.80 26.48 8.49
C SER A 85 16.15 25.24 7.89
N GLU A 86 16.68 24.06 8.22
CA GLU A 86 16.16 22.76 7.72
C GLU A 86 14.64 22.63 7.99
N ALA A 87 14.17 23.11 9.14
CA ALA A 87 12.75 23.19 9.51
C ALA A 87 11.87 23.98 8.51
N SER A 88 12.40 25.00 7.84
CA SER A 88 11.67 25.75 6.82
C SER A 88 11.57 24.99 5.49
N GLU A 89 12.59 24.21 5.12
CA GLU A 89 12.47 23.30 3.99
C GLU A 89 11.53 22.13 4.32
N GLU A 90 11.59 21.63 5.57
CA GLU A 90 10.77 20.51 6.02
C GLU A 90 9.27 20.82 6.11
N SER A 91 8.90 22.07 6.39
CA SER A 91 7.50 22.53 6.38
C SER A 91 6.75 22.37 5.04
N ARG A 92 7.45 21.98 3.96
CA ARG A 92 6.87 21.71 2.64
C ARG A 92 6.51 20.25 2.42
N TYR A 93 6.98 19.36 3.29
CA TYR A 93 6.76 17.93 3.21
C TYR A 93 5.58 17.50 4.08
N SER A 94 4.84 16.51 3.60
CA SER A 94 3.80 15.82 4.35
C SER A 94 4.32 14.44 4.75
N ASP A 95 3.55 13.67 5.50
CA ASP A 95 3.74 12.23 5.65
C ASP A 95 2.51 11.42 5.22
N GLY A 96 1.60 12.06 4.47
CA GLY A 96 0.35 11.48 3.98
C GLY A 96 -0.85 11.92 4.81
N THR A 97 -1.90 11.10 4.83
CA THR A 97 -3.10 11.28 5.67
C THR A 97 -3.22 10.08 6.61
N GLN A 98 -3.69 10.24 7.85
CA GLN A 98 -3.93 9.05 8.67
C GLN A 98 -5.19 8.32 8.18
N ILE A 99 -5.04 7.04 7.84
CA ILE A 99 -6.16 6.19 7.44
C ILE A 99 -7.16 6.07 8.59
N GLU A 100 -8.44 6.35 8.32
CA GLU A 100 -9.54 6.25 9.27
C GLU A 100 -9.92 4.77 9.48
N ASP A 101 -9.33 4.16 10.51
CA ASP A 101 -9.49 2.74 10.90
C ASP A 101 -9.83 2.56 12.40
N GLY A 102 -10.09 3.66 13.10
CA GLY A 102 -10.25 3.66 14.57
C GLY A 102 -8.94 3.57 15.36
N SER A 103 -7.78 3.70 14.71
CA SER A 103 -6.50 3.89 15.41
C SER A 103 -6.47 5.22 16.18
N PRO A 104 -5.73 5.30 17.30
CA PRO A 104 -5.43 6.59 17.91
C PRO A 104 -4.66 7.44 16.90
N THR A 105 -4.84 8.76 16.95
CA THR A 105 -4.01 9.67 16.13
C THR A 105 -2.54 9.35 16.38
N ASP A 106 -1.81 9.09 15.30
CA ASP A 106 -0.37 8.87 15.34
C ASP A 106 0.27 10.05 16.09
N PRO A 107 0.96 9.82 17.22
CA PRO A 107 1.60 10.92 17.94
C PRO A 107 2.52 11.64 16.97
N ALA A 108 2.60 12.97 17.07
CA ALA A 108 3.35 13.84 16.15
C ALA A 108 4.82 13.39 16.03
N SER A 109 5.03 12.45 15.12
CA SER A 109 6.30 11.78 14.87
C SER A 109 7.07 12.68 13.92
N ASP A 110 8.38 12.75 14.15
CA ASP A 110 9.26 13.57 13.33
C ASP A 110 9.18 13.14 11.86
N LEU A 111 9.23 14.09 10.92
CA LEU A 111 9.32 13.83 9.48
C LEU A 111 10.57 13.00 9.14
N SER A 112 11.59 12.98 10.00
CA SER A 112 12.73 12.04 9.89
C SER A 112 12.31 10.57 10.05
N THR A 113 11.18 10.29 10.69
CA THR A 113 10.59 8.97 10.92
C THR A 113 9.43 8.69 9.98
N THR A 114 8.51 9.64 9.80
CA THR A 114 7.27 9.43 9.02
C THR A 114 7.47 9.62 7.51
N ASN A 115 8.44 10.44 7.11
CA ASN A 115 8.79 10.66 5.71
C ASN A 115 10.32 10.81 5.55
N PRO A 116 11.12 9.77 5.86
CA PRO A 116 12.57 9.85 5.83
C PRO A 116 13.12 10.14 4.42
N LYS A 117 14.29 10.78 4.34
CA LYS A 117 15.05 10.93 3.07
C LYS A 117 15.68 9.60 2.62
N THR A 118 15.95 8.69 3.57
CA THR A 118 16.51 7.34 3.38
C THR A 118 16.03 6.46 4.53
N TYR A 119 15.62 5.23 4.29
CA TYR A 119 15.29 4.31 5.37
C TYR A 119 16.53 3.97 6.20
N THR A 120 16.36 3.90 7.52
CA THR A 120 17.44 3.58 8.45
C THR A 120 17.71 2.07 8.38
N ASP A 121 18.97 1.69 8.16
CA ASP A 121 19.40 0.32 8.40
C ASP A 121 19.29 0.03 9.91
N ARG A 122 18.43 -0.94 10.24
CA ARG A 122 18.14 -1.33 11.61
C ARG A 122 19.17 -2.32 12.17
N GLY A 123 20.15 -2.73 11.36
CA GLY A 123 21.16 -3.71 11.71
C GLY A 123 20.60 -5.12 11.90
N CYS A 124 19.38 -5.40 11.41
CA CYS A 124 18.73 -6.69 11.57
C CYS A 124 19.45 -7.76 10.75
N GLU A 125 19.77 -8.92 11.32
CA GLU A 125 20.04 -10.09 10.48
C GLU A 125 18.76 -10.52 9.76
N GLN A 126 18.90 -10.99 8.51
CA GLN A 126 17.81 -11.67 7.80
C GLN A 126 17.57 -13.03 8.48
N PRO A 127 16.37 -13.36 8.97
CA PRO A 127 16.08 -14.67 9.53
C PRO A 127 16.20 -15.77 8.45
N ASN A 128 16.60 -16.97 8.86
CA ASN A 128 16.40 -18.17 8.05
C ASN A 128 14.95 -18.65 8.22
N TYR A 129 14.13 -18.47 7.19
CA TYR A 129 12.73 -18.91 7.22
C TYR A 129 12.63 -20.40 6.87
N ILE A 130 11.87 -21.16 7.65
CA ILE A 130 11.59 -22.58 7.41
C ILE A 130 10.10 -22.89 7.57
N SER A 131 9.63 -23.90 6.87
CA SER A 131 8.25 -24.39 6.82
C SER A 131 8.23 -25.84 7.30
N LYS A 132 7.56 -26.11 8.42
CA LYS A 132 7.47 -27.46 9.04
C LYS A 132 6.30 -27.56 10.01
N ASN A 133 5.81 -28.76 10.27
CA ASN A 133 4.65 -29.02 11.15
C ASN A 133 3.45 -28.09 10.84
N GLY A 134 3.18 -27.88 9.54
CA GLY A 134 2.11 -26.99 9.07
C GLY A 134 2.32 -25.49 9.34
N ARG A 135 3.51 -25.05 9.78
CA ARG A 135 3.77 -23.66 10.22
C ARG A 135 5.09 -23.09 9.68
N ILE A 136 5.15 -21.77 9.57
CA ILE A 136 6.37 -21.02 9.20
C ILE A 136 7.10 -20.59 10.47
N PHE A 137 8.43 -20.68 10.47
CA PHE A 137 9.31 -20.22 11.54
C PHE A 137 10.42 -19.34 10.99
N ALA A 138 10.64 -18.18 11.62
CA ALA A 138 11.83 -17.36 11.44
C ALA A 138 12.90 -17.80 12.45
N GLN A 139 14.04 -18.29 11.97
CA GLN A 139 15.18 -18.70 12.79
C GLN A 139 16.30 -17.66 12.73
N LEU A 140 16.78 -17.24 13.89
CA LEU A 140 17.89 -16.32 14.08
C LEU A 140 19.20 -17.09 14.34
N ALA A 141 20.35 -16.45 14.14
CA ALA A 141 21.67 -17.05 14.31
C ALA A 141 22.02 -17.38 15.78
N ASP A 142 21.35 -16.74 16.75
CA ASP A 142 21.42 -17.07 18.18
C ASP A 142 20.69 -18.39 18.54
N GLY A 143 19.96 -18.98 17.59
CA GLY A 143 19.15 -20.18 17.77
C GLY A 143 17.68 -19.90 18.16
N THR A 144 17.29 -18.64 18.33
CA THR A 144 15.90 -18.24 18.57
C THR A 144 15.03 -18.56 17.34
N SER A 145 13.91 -19.25 17.57
CA SER A 145 13.00 -19.70 16.51
C SER A 145 11.59 -19.20 16.79
N THR A 146 11.11 -18.24 16.00
CA THR A 146 9.79 -17.61 16.17
C THR A 146 8.81 -18.14 15.12
N GLN A 147 7.73 -18.79 15.54
CA GLN A 147 6.61 -19.11 14.64
C GLN A 147 5.96 -17.82 14.12
N ILE A 148 5.67 -17.77 12.83
CA ILE A 148 4.96 -16.69 12.14
C ILE A 148 3.71 -17.29 11.47
N ASP A 149 2.54 -16.97 12.02
CA ASP A 149 1.26 -17.19 11.34
C ASP A 149 0.95 -15.94 10.49
N ILE A 150 0.48 -16.13 9.24
CA ILE A 150 0.35 -15.02 8.28
C ILE A 150 -1.07 -14.41 8.33
N LYS A 151 -1.18 -13.21 8.92
CA LYS A 151 -2.24 -12.26 8.60
C LYS A 151 -1.73 -11.32 7.51
N GLY A 152 -1.86 -11.78 6.26
CA GLY A 152 -1.28 -11.13 5.10
C GLY A 152 -2.25 -10.20 4.37
N ILE A 153 -1.70 -9.33 3.52
CA ILE A 153 -2.45 -8.48 2.58
C ILE A 153 -1.79 -8.50 1.20
N ASN A 154 -2.57 -8.61 0.12
CA ASN A 154 -2.09 -8.39 -1.25
C ASN A 154 -2.16 -6.89 -1.61
N TRP A 155 -1.09 -6.32 -2.15
CA TRP A 155 -1.03 -4.91 -2.59
C TRP A 155 -0.66 -4.79 -4.07
N LYS A 156 -1.67 -4.61 -4.94
CA LYS A 156 -1.53 -4.58 -6.41
C LYS A 156 -0.93 -3.27 -6.94
N GLY A 157 -0.36 -3.32 -8.13
CA GLY A 157 0.10 -2.21 -8.97
C GLY A 157 1.50 -2.44 -9.58
N MET A 158 2.32 -3.30 -8.99
CA MET A 158 3.64 -3.61 -9.54
C MET A 158 3.59 -4.66 -10.65
N GLU A 159 2.56 -5.49 -10.71
CA GLU A 159 2.30 -6.41 -11.83
C GLU A 159 1.89 -5.70 -13.12
N ASP A 160 1.37 -4.47 -13.01
CA ASP A 160 0.92 -3.69 -14.17
C ASP A 160 2.05 -2.86 -14.83
N SER A 161 1.74 -2.27 -15.99
CA SER A 161 2.71 -1.54 -16.82
C SER A 161 3.29 -0.26 -16.20
N LYS A 162 2.80 0.15 -15.03
CA LYS A 162 3.32 1.27 -14.26
C LYS A 162 4.46 0.87 -13.34
N GLY A 163 4.47 -0.38 -12.86
CA GLY A 163 5.51 -0.90 -11.97
C GLY A 163 5.59 -0.20 -10.61
N VAL A 164 4.46 0.32 -10.10
CA VAL A 164 4.37 1.03 -8.81
C VAL A 164 3.13 0.52 -8.06
N PRO A 165 3.22 0.17 -6.76
CA PRO A 165 2.02 -0.17 -5.98
C PRO A 165 1.03 0.99 -6.02
N LYS A 166 -0.25 0.70 -6.27
CA LYS A 166 -1.27 1.75 -6.34
C LYS A 166 -1.45 2.40 -4.97
N GLY A 167 -1.86 3.66 -4.96
CA GLY A 167 -2.11 4.45 -3.75
C GLY A 167 -0.94 5.33 -3.28
N LEU A 168 0.23 5.33 -3.93
CA LEU A 168 1.41 6.12 -3.49
C LEU A 168 1.47 7.57 -4.02
N TRP A 169 0.44 8.00 -4.76
CA TRP A 169 0.39 9.30 -5.45
C TRP A 169 -0.15 10.46 -4.61
N ASP A 170 -0.56 10.21 -3.36
CA ASP A 170 -1.00 11.14 -2.30
C ASP A 170 -1.26 12.59 -2.71
N ASN A 171 -2.52 13.01 -2.78
CA ASN A 171 -2.87 14.39 -3.12
C ASN A 171 -3.94 14.99 -2.18
N THR A 172 -4.73 15.97 -2.63
CA THR A 172 -5.78 16.58 -1.80
C THR A 172 -7.09 15.79 -1.76
N VAL A 173 -7.23 14.77 -2.61
CA VAL A 173 -8.43 13.94 -2.80
C VAL A 173 -8.17 12.52 -2.31
N ASP A 174 -7.18 11.85 -2.89
CA ASP A 174 -6.93 10.42 -2.70
C ASP A 174 -5.43 10.06 -2.64
N GLY A 175 -5.16 8.79 -2.33
CA GLY A 175 -3.81 8.25 -2.19
C GLY A 175 -3.13 8.65 -0.88
N ASP A 176 -1.98 8.05 -0.60
CA ASP A 176 -1.30 8.18 0.69
C ASP A 176 0.19 7.82 0.62
N SER A 177 0.89 7.85 1.76
CA SER A 177 2.29 7.46 1.88
C SER A 177 2.49 6.00 2.29
N LEU A 178 3.65 5.43 1.94
CA LEU A 178 4.08 4.11 2.44
C LEU A 178 4.08 4.04 3.97
N TYR A 179 4.37 5.16 4.65
CA TYR A 179 4.35 5.22 6.11
C TYR A 179 2.93 5.05 6.67
N ARG A 180 1.93 5.70 6.06
CA ARG A 180 0.53 5.61 6.51
C ARG A 180 -0.06 4.22 6.28
N TYR A 181 0.21 3.61 5.12
CA TYR A 181 -0.10 2.19 4.91
C TYR A 181 0.65 1.28 5.92
N GLY A 182 1.94 1.52 6.17
CA GLY A 182 2.72 0.77 7.15
C GLY A 182 2.16 0.87 8.58
N TYR A 183 1.76 2.07 9.01
CA TYR A 183 1.12 2.32 10.31
C TYR A 183 -0.23 1.60 10.43
N PHE A 184 -1.09 1.76 9.42
CA PHE A 184 -2.40 1.10 9.32
C PHE A 184 -2.30 -0.43 9.40
N LEU A 185 -1.43 -1.02 8.58
CA LEU A 185 -1.19 -2.46 8.58
C LEU A 185 -0.61 -2.93 9.92
N LYS A 186 0.33 -2.16 10.51
CA LYS A 186 0.91 -2.44 11.82
C LYS A 186 -0.13 -2.45 12.94
N TYR A 187 -1.00 -1.44 12.98
CA TYR A 187 -2.06 -1.30 13.98
C TYR A 187 -3.06 -2.45 13.89
N ASN A 188 -3.53 -2.77 12.68
CA ASN A 188 -4.49 -3.84 12.41
C ASN A 188 -3.89 -5.26 12.41
N LYS A 189 -2.60 -5.38 12.75
CA LYS A 189 -1.80 -6.61 12.87
C LYS A 189 -1.61 -7.39 11.58
N PHE A 190 -1.70 -6.74 10.42
CA PHE A 190 -1.23 -7.34 9.17
C PHE A 190 0.30 -7.43 9.23
N ASN A 191 0.84 -8.64 9.28
CA ASN A 191 2.25 -8.89 9.53
C ASN A 191 3.07 -9.17 8.26
N VAL A 192 2.42 -9.38 7.12
CA VAL A 192 3.09 -9.62 5.83
C VAL A 192 2.34 -8.93 4.67
N VAL A 193 3.06 -8.29 3.76
CA VAL A 193 2.54 -7.81 2.46
C VAL A 193 3.00 -8.78 1.37
N ARG A 194 2.08 -9.20 0.49
CA ARG A 194 2.40 -9.87 -0.77
C ARG A 194 2.29 -8.85 -1.89
N PHE A 195 3.38 -8.63 -2.62
CA PHE A 195 3.43 -7.73 -3.77
C PHE A 195 3.34 -8.55 -5.07
N PRO A 196 2.24 -8.47 -5.82
CA PRO A 196 2.17 -8.96 -7.19
C PRO A 196 3.15 -8.20 -8.09
N LEU A 197 3.98 -8.93 -8.83
CA LEU A 197 5.04 -8.42 -9.69
C LEU A 197 4.89 -8.93 -11.14
N SER A 198 5.55 -8.24 -12.07
CA SER A 198 5.77 -8.69 -13.44
C SER A 198 7.17 -9.30 -13.55
N ILE A 199 7.27 -10.58 -13.97
CA ILE A 199 8.56 -11.28 -14.12
C ILE A 199 9.45 -10.53 -15.12
N ASP A 200 8.89 -10.05 -16.22
CA ASP A 200 9.62 -9.26 -17.22
C ASP A 200 10.18 -7.97 -16.64
N ALA A 201 9.36 -7.25 -15.85
CA ALA A 201 9.76 -6.00 -15.23
C ALA A 201 10.90 -6.20 -14.21
N VAL A 202 10.87 -7.31 -13.45
CA VAL A 202 11.94 -7.71 -12.52
C VAL A 202 13.22 -8.13 -13.26
N MET A 203 13.08 -8.93 -14.31
CA MET A 203 14.21 -9.42 -15.12
C MET A 203 14.92 -8.28 -15.84
N ARG A 204 14.16 -7.42 -16.54
CA ARG A 204 14.69 -6.27 -17.29
C ARG A 204 14.94 -5.05 -16.38
N ASN A 205 14.55 -5.15 -15.11
CA ASN A 205 14.57 -4.07 -14.11
C ASN A 205 14.05 -2.76 -14.70
N THR A 206 12.83 -2.76 -15.26
CA THR A 206 12.31 -1.68 -16.13
C THR A 206 12.21 -0.32 -15.44
N ASP A 207 11.99 0.74 -16.22
CA ASP A 207 11.59 2.03 -15.65
C ASP A 207 10.19 1.95 -15.02
N ILE A 208 9.93 2.79 -14.03
CA ILE A 208 8.62 2.92 -13.35
C ILE A 208 7.91 4.22 -13.75
N ASP A 209 6.59 4.29 -13.59
CA ASP A 209 5.86 5.56 -13.71
C ASP A 209 6.00 6.40 -12.43
N THR A 210 7.09 7.17 -12.35
CA THR A 210 7.42 8.01 -11.19
C THR A 210 6.36 9.05 -10.84
N ASN A 211 5.41 9.35 -11.74
CA ASN A 211 4.29 10.26 -11.45
C ASN A 211 3.29 9.67 -10.44
N LEU A 212 3.31 8.36 -10.21
CA LEU A 212 2.46 7.66 -9.24
C LEU A 212 3.05 7.63 -7.83
N ILE A 213 4.18 8.32 -7.59
CA ILE A 213 4.82 8.45 -6.28
C ILE A 213 4.88 9.94 -5.94
N ASN A 214 4.11 10.38 -4.94
CA ASN A 214 4.30 11.74 -4.41
C ASN A 214 5.54 11.76 -3.51
N THR A 215 6.63 12.32 -4.03
CA THR A 215 7.91 12.45 -3.32
C THR A 215 7.87 13.49 -2.19
N ASN A 216 6.82 14.31 -2.08
CA ASN A 216 6.65 15.21 -0.94
C ASN A 216 6.17 14.47 0.32
N SER A 217 5.52 13.32 0.18
CA SER A 217 5.12 12.42 1.29
C SER A 217 5.89 11.09 1.31
N ASN A 218 6.65 10.80 0.24
CA ASN A 218 7.48 9.59 0.10
C ASN A 218 8.92 9.96 -0.34
N ARG A 219 9.64 10.77 0.43
CA ARG A 219 10.98 11.31 0.10
C ARG A 219 11.99 10.20 -0.23
N ALA A 220 12.06 9.13 0.57
CA ALA A 220 12.94 7.99 0.33
C ALA A 220 12.67 7.29 -1.03
N LEU A 221 11.40 7.18 -1.43
CA LEU A 221 11.01 6.60 -2.72
C LEU A 221 11.37 7.50 -3.91
N GLY A 222 11.60 8.80 -3.70
CA GLY A 222 11.97 9.76 -4.75
C GLY A 222 13.34 9.53 -5.41
N THR A 223 14.12 8.56 -4.91
CA THR A 223 15.35 8.08 -5.56
C THR A 223 15.10 6.94 -6.55
N ALA A 224 13.91 6.33 -6.56
CA ALA A 224 13.56 5.23 -7.43
C ALA A 224 13.19 5.71 -8.84
N SER A 225 13.86 5.15 -9.84
CA SER A 225 13.44 5.21 -11.25
C SER A 225 13.33 3.84 -11.91
N ARG A 226 13.79 2.78 -11.23
CA ARG A 226 13.84 1.40 -11.73
C ARG A 226 13.09 0.45 -10.81
N TYR A 227 12.49 -0.57 -11.40
CA TYR A 227 11.55 -1.49 -10.76
C TYR A 227 12.12 -2.15 -9.48
N ASN A 228 13.29 -2.78 -9.57
CA ASN A 228 13.90 -3.49 -8.43
C ASN A 228 14.40 -2.52 -7.35
N THR A 229 14.76 -1.28 -7.74
CA THR A 229 15.13 -0.22 -6.79
C THR A 229 13.91 0.26 -5.99
N LEU A 230 12.76 0.46 -6.65
CA LEU A 230 11.52 0.77 -5.94
C LEU A 230 11.12 -0.37 -5.01
N LEU A 231 11.17 -1.61 -5.48
CA LEU A 231 10.81 -2.80 -4.70
C LEU A 231 11.64 -2.92 -3.41
N GLY A 232 12.96 -2.73 -3.52
CA GLY A 232 13.86 -2.72 -2.34
C GLY A 232 13.52 -1.61 -1.35
N LEU A 233 13.23 -0.40 -1.83
CA LEU A 233 12.82 0.72 -0.97
C LEU A 233 11.46 0.48 -0.29
N LEU A 234 10.48 -0.14 -0.98
CA LEU A 234 9.21 -0.55 -0.40
C LEU A 234 9.41 -1.61 0.71
N VAL A 235 10.26 -2.61 0.45
CA VAL A 235 10.64 -3.63 1.43
C VAL A 235 11.29 -2.99 2.67
N GLN A 236 12.26 -2.09 2.49
CA GLN A 236 12.92 -1.37 3.60
C GLN A 236 11.96 -0.51 4.41
N GLY A 237 11.00 0.16 3.76
CA GLY A 237 9.96 0.96 4.41
C GLY A 237 9.03 0.11 5.27
N LEU A 238 8.53 -1.01 4.74
CA LEU A 238 7.76 -2.00 5.53
C LEU A 238 8.62 -2.63 6.64
N GLY A 239 9.93 -2.77 6.42
CA GLY A 239 10.91 -3.23 7.38
C GLY A 239 11.02 -2.33 8.61
N GLN A 240 10.72 -1.02 8.51
CA GLN A 240 10.64 -0.12 9.67
C GLN A 240 9.52 -0.53 10.64
N PHE A 241 8.44 -1.13 10.13
CA PHE A 241 7.32 -1.65 10.93
C PHE A 241 7.48 -3.13 11.33
N ASN A 242 8.59 -3.78 10.97
CA ASN A 242 8.77 -5.24 11.02
C ASN A 242 7.71 -6.02 10.20
N ILE A 243 7.12 -5.40 9.18
CA ILE A 243 6.17 -6.07 8.27
C ILE A 243 6.97 -6.89 7.26
N GLY A 244 6.64 -8.18 7.16
CA GLY A 244 7.26 -9.11 6.22
C GLY A 244 6.83 -8.86 4.78
N VAL A 245 7.59 -9.38 3.82
CA VAL A 245 7.27 -9.30 2.40
C VAL A 245 7.37 -10.68 1.74
N VAL A 246 6.37 -11.02 0.92
CA VAL A 246 6.44 -12.09 -0.09
C VAL A 246 6.40 -11.44 -1.47
N LEU A 247 7.35 -11.81 -2.31
CA LEU A 247 7.45 -11.33 -3.69
C LEU A 247 6.69 -12.29 -4.61
N ASP A 248 5.61 -11.84 -5.24
CA ASP A 248 4.76 -12.69 -6.07
C ASP A 248 5.05 -12.50 -7.55
N PHE A 249 5.46 -13.56 -8.24
CA PHE A 249 5.52 -13.58 -9.70
C PHE A 249 4.13 -13.75 -10.31
N HIS A 250 3.39 -12.64 -10.33
CA HIS A 250 1.99 -12.60 -10.72
C HIS A 250 1.80 -12.85 -12.22
N VAL A 251 2.37 -11.96 -13.03
CA VAL A 251 2.28 -12.00 -14.49
C VAL A 251 3.64 -12.24 -15.13
N LEU A 252 3.66 -12.87 -16.30
CA LEU A 252 4.91 -13.00 -17.07
C LEU A 252 5.38 -11.62 -17.54
N SER A 253 4.48 -10.86 -18.15
CA SER A 253 4.71 -9.48 -18.59
C SER A 253 3.44 -8.67 -18.43
N SER A 254 3.57 -7.36 -18.19
CA SER A 254 2.46 -6.41 -18.20
C SER A 254 2.06 -5.97 -19.61
N SER A 255 2.82 -6.35 -20.65
CA SER A 255 2.57 -5.99 -22.04
C SER A 255 1.88 -7.08 -22.86
N ASP A 256 1.86 -8.31 -22.35
CA ASP A 256 1.55 -9.50 -23.14
C ASP A 256 0.38 -10.27 -22.49
N ASP A 257 -0.64 -10.56 -23.30
CA ASP A 257 -1.78 -11.39 -22.91
C ASP A 257 -1.38 -12.87 -23.07
N ASP A 258 -0.77 -13.45 -22.02
CA ASP A 258 -0.43 -14.88 -22.00
C ASP A 258 -1.63 -15.73 -21.61
N SER A 259 -2.41 -16.09 -22.63
CA SER A 259 -3.59 -16.95 -22.48
C SER A 259 -3.27 -18.41 -22.13
N SER A 260 -2.00 -18.84 -22.08
CA SER A 260 -1.65 -20.23 -21.73
C SER A 260 -1.85 -20.52 -20.24
N GLY A 261 -1.72 -19.53 -19.37
CA GLY A 261 -1.77 -19.72 -17.93
C GLY A 261 -0.67 -20.65 -17.39
N LEU A 262 0.45 -20.76 -18.10
CA LEU A 262 1.66 -21.45 -17.65
C LEU A 262 2.61 -20.47 -16.93
N TRP A 263 3.75 -20.97 -16.45
CA TRP A 263 4.85 -20.13 -15.97
C TRP A 263 5.75 -19.60 -17.10
N TYR A 264 5.52 -20.03 -18.35
CA TYR A 264 6.26 -19.58 -19.53
C TYR A 264 5.30 -19.25 -20.67
N GLY A 265 5.67 -18.28 -21.49
CA GLY A 265 4.86 -17.80 -22.61
C GLY A 265 5.73 -17.50 -23.83
N SER A 266 5.28 -16.60 -24.69
CA SER A 266 6.08 -16.13 -25.84
C SER A 266 7.28 -15.26 -25.42
N SER A 267 7.12 -14.44 -24.38
CA SER A 267 8.09 -13.44 -23.93
C SER A 267 8.99 -13.86 -22.75
N ILE A 268 8.53 -14.79 -21.91
CA ILE A 268 9.24 -15.29 -20.73
C ILE A 268 9.38 -16.81 -20.79
N LYS A 269 10.60 -17.31 -20.53
CA LYS A 269 10.96 -18.73 -20.39
C LYS A 269 11.46 -19.02 -18.97
N LEU A 270 11.57 -20.30 -18.61
CA LEU A 270 12.09 -20.74 -17.31
C LEU A 270 13.45 -20.10 -16.93
N ALA A 271 14.33 -19.89 -17.91
CA ALA A 271 15.63 -19.22 -17.71
C ALA A 271 15.50 -17.71 -17.40
N ASP A 272 14.47 -17.06 -17.91
CA ASP A 272 14.16 -15.64 -17.66
C ASP A 272 13.63 -15.47 -16.22
N ILE A 273 12.79 -16.39 -15.76
CA ILE A 273 12.33 -16.45 -14.35
C ILE A 273 13.52 -16.67 -13.40
N LYS A 274 14.45 -17.58 -13.72
CA LYS A 274 15.70 -17.75 -12.96
C LYS A 274 16.57 -16.50 -12.94
N THR A 275 16.55 -15.71 -14.02
CA THR A 275 17.23 -14.42 -14.10
C THR A 275 16.54 -13.39 -13.18
N ALA A 276 15.20 -13.31 -13.20
CA ALA A 276 14.43 -12.49 -12.27
C ALA A 276 14.71 -12.85 -10.79
N ILE A 277 14.69 -14.13 -10.43
CA ILE A 277 15.07 -14.62 -9.08
C ILE A 277 16.48 -14.19 -8.70
N THR A 278 17.43 -14.29 -9.64
CA THR A 278 18.82 -13.90 -9.42
C THR A 278 18.92 -12.40 -9.16
N ASN A 279 18.26 -11.56 -9.97
CA ASN A 279 18.23 -10.11 -9.80
C ASN A 279 17.65 -9.69 -8.45
N LEU A 280 16.55 -10.33 -8.01
CA LEU A 280 15.94 -10.04 -6.70
C LEU A 280 16.87 -10.43 -5.54
N ALA A 281 17.51 -11.60 -5.61
CA ALA A 281 18.43 -12.06 -4.57
C ALA A 281 19.72 -11.22 -4.52
N GLU A 282 20.28 -10.83 -5.67
CA GLU A 282 21.46 -9.95 -5.74
C GLU A 282 21.16 -8.52 -5.25
N ALA A 283 19.91 -8.06 -5.36
CA ALA A 283 19.47 -6.75 -4.89
C ALA A 283 18.98 -6.73 -3.43
N MET A 284 18.48 -7.86 -2.89
CA MET A 284 17.73 -7.88 -1.63
C MET A 284 17.93 -9.13 -0.73
N CYS A 285 18.88 -10.02 -1.00
CA CYS A 285 19.26 -11.09 -0.04
C CYS A 285 20.27 -10.56 0.98
N ASP A 286 19.86 -9.59 1.79
CA ASP A 286 20.74 -8.88 2.74
C ASP A 286 20.02 -8.45 4.03
N SER A 287 20.74 -7.78 4.94
CA SER A 287 20.26 -7.28 6.24
C SER A 287 19.30 -6.09 6.15
N THR A 288 19.44 -5.23 5.13
CA THR A 288 18.53 -4.08 4.94
C THR A 288 17.15 -4.54 4.46
N HIS A 289 17.09 -5.70 3.80
CA HIS A 289 15.88 -6.38 3.33
C HIS A 289 15.55 -7.63 4.17
N PHE A 290 15.88 -7.62 5.47
CA PHE A 290 15.70 -8.76 6.41
C PHE A 290 14.27 -9.33 6.45
N ASN A 291 13.29 -8.51 6.10
CA ASN A 291 11.86 -8.80 6.16
C ASN A 291 11.31 -9.54 4.93
N ILE A 292 12.10 -9.81 3.88
CA ILE A 292 11.67 -10.72 2.81
C ILE A 292 11.63 -12.15 3.33
N ILE A 293 10.44 -12.75 3.31
CA ILE A 293 10.18 -14.15 3.69
C ILE A 293 10.53 -15.08 2.51
N GLY A 294 10.23 -14.67 1.28
CA GLY A 294 10.52 -15.46 0.09
C GLY A 294 9.76 -15.03 -1.16
N ILE A 295 9.71 -15.93 -2.15
CA ILE A 295 9.10 -15.72 -3.47
C ILE A 295 7.93 -16.70 -3.65
N ASP A 296 6.78 -16.20 -4.12
CA ASP A 296 5.72 -16.99 -4.73
C ASP A 296 6.02 -17.17 -6.22
N LEU A 297 6.33 -18.40 -6.61
CA LEU A 297 7.13 -18.69 -7.81
C LEU A 297 6.38 -18.43 -9.13
N LYS A 298 5.05 -18.55 -9.11
CA LYS A 298 4.13 -18.14 -10.18
C LYS A 298 2.71 -18.14 -9.66
N ASP A 299 1.98 -17.04 -9.87
CA ASP A 299 0.56 -16.97 -9.54
C ASP A 299 -0.33 -17.67 -10.57
N GLY A 300 -1.41 -18.31 -10.13
CA GLY A 300 -2.59 -18.52 -10.97
C GLY A 300 -2.42 -19.46 -12.17
N LEU A 301 -1.67 -20.55 -12.03
CA LEU A 301 -1.52 -21.57 -13.07
C LEU A 301 -2.89 -22.13 -13.50
N SER A 302 -3.15 -22.16 -14.81
CA SER A 302 -4.46 -22.47 -15.41
C SER A 302 -4.60 -23.95 -15.84
N THR A 303 -5.57 -24.27 -16.69
CA THR A 303 -5.86 -25.63 -17.20
C THR A 303 -4.73 -26.30 -17.96
N ASP A 304 -3.88 -25.52 -18.64
CA ASP A 304 -2.80 -26.07 -19.46
C ASP A 304 -1.59 -26.51 -18.62
N ALA A 305 -1.53 -26.09 -17.35
CA ALA A 305 -0.52 -26.53 -16.39
C ALA A 305 -0.93 -27.87 -15.75
N THR A 306 0.00 -28.83 -15.75
CA THR A 306 -0.19 -30.15 -15.15
C THR A 306 0.65 -30.32 -13.88
N TRP A 307 0.47 -31.42 -13.15
CA TRP A 307 1.21 -31.70 -11.92
C TRP A 307 1.58 -33.19 -11.81
N GLY A 308 2.88 -33.48 -11.75
CA GLY A 308 3.42 -34.81 -11.46
C GLY A 308 3.39 -35.81 -12.62
N ASP A 309 3.28 -35.34 -13.87
CA ASP A 309 3.29 -36.18 -15.08
C ASP A 309 4.64 -36.18 -15.83
N GLY A 310 5.57 -35.29 -15.46
CA GLY A 310 6.90 -35.16 -16.07
C GLY A 310 6.92 -34.53 -17.47
N SER A 311 5.82 -33.89 -17.89
CA SER A 311 5.71 -33.18 -19.17
C SER A 311 6.36 -31.78 -19.14
N ASP A 312 6.49 -31.14 -20.29
CA ASP A 312 6.95 -29.74 -20.40
C ASP A 312 5.99 -28.75 -19.70
N THR A 313 4.74 -29.17 -19.42
CA THR A 313 3.70 -28.42 -18.71
C THR A 313 3.57 -28.80 -17.22
N ASP A 314 4.44 -29.69 -16.71
CA ASP A 314 4.43 -30.09 -15.30
C ASP A 314 4.97 -28.98 -14.38
N TRP A 315 4.05 -28.30 -13.70
CA TRP A 315 4.39 -27.23 -12.77
C TRP A 315 5.20 -27.75 -11.57
N SER A 316 5.02 -29.00 -11.14
CA SER A 316 5.75 -29.56 -9.99
C SER A 316 7.26 -29.67 -10.26
N VAL A 317 7.64 -30.00 -11.50
CA VAL A 317 9.03 -30.04 -11.97
C VAL A 317 9.62 -28.63 -12.04
N ALA A 318 8.91 -27.71 -12.67
CA ALA A 318 9.37 -26.33 -12.83
C ALA A 318 9.47 -25.57 -11.49
N ALA A 319 8.49 -25.73 -10.59
CA ALA A 319 8.52 -25.16 -9.25
C ALA A 319 9.71 -25.69 -8.43
N THR A 320 9.99 -26.99 -8.51
CA THR A 320 11.17 -27.62 -7.89
C THR A 320 12.47 -27.00 -8.42
N GLU A 321 12.59 -26.85 -9.74
CA GLU A 321 13.78 -26.28 -10.38
C GLU A 321 13.98 -24.79 -10.04
N LEU A 322 12.90 -24.00 -10.00
CA LEU A 322 12.92 -22.59 -9.61
C LEU A 322 13.24 -22.40 -8.12
N ALA A 323 12.65 -23.21 -7.23
CA ALA A 323 12.90 -23.17 -5.80
C ALA A 323 14.35 -23.52 -5.47
N ASN A 324 14.90 -24.60 -6.06
CA ASN A 324 16.30 -24.96 -5.87
C ASN A 324 17.22 -23.85 -6.40
N HIS A 325 16.94 -23.27 -7.57
CA HIS A 325 17.69 -22.12 -8.09
C HIS A 325 17.65 -20.92 -7.12
N MET A 326 16.47 -20.55 -6.61
CA MET A 326 16.30 -19.49 -5.61
C MET A 326 17.15 -19.75 -4.36
N LEU A 327 17.16 -20.98 -3.84
CA LEU A 327 17.92 -21.33 -2.64
C LEU A 327 19.44 -21.28 -2.85
N THR A 328 19.94 -21.47 -4.08
CA THR A 328 21.36 -21.20 -4.40
C THR A 328 21.74 -19.72 -4.35
N LYS A 329 20.75 -18.82 -4.47
CA LYS A 329 20.93 -17.37 -4.47
C LYS A 329 20.64 -16.74 -3.11
N CYS A 330 19.56 -17.18 -2.45
CA CYS A 330 19.19 -16.77 -1.12
C CYS A 330 18.69 -17.97 -0.29
N PRO A 331 19.57 -18.67 0.44
CA PRO A 331 19.20 -19.88 1.19
C PRO A 331 18.30 -19.60 2.41
N LYS A 332 18.08 -18.33 2.75
CA LYS A 332 17.24 -17.90 3.87
C LYS A 332 15.75 -17.83 3.53
N TRP A 333 15.40 -17.66 2.25
CA TRP A 333 14.02 -17.52 1.78
C TRP A 333 13.23 -18.84 1.76
N LEU A 334 11.91 -18.71 1.62
CA LEU A 334 10.94 -19.79 1.34
C LEU A 334 10.44 -19.71 -0.10
N ALA A 335 10.17 -20.86 -0.70
CA ALA A 335 9.47 -20.98 -1.97
C ALA A 335 7.98 -21.18 -1.70
N PHE A 336 7.16 -20.19 -2.03
CA PHE A 336 5.70 -20.34 -2.05
C PHE A 336 5.30 -20.95 -3.41
N VAL A 337 4.53 -22.02 -3.37
CA VAL A 337 4.17 -22.84 -4.54
C VAL A 337 2.65 -22.96 -4.60
N GLN A 338 2.03 -22.25 -5.54
CA GLN A 338 0.62 -22.42 -5.87
C GLN A 338 0.36 -23.77 -6.55
N GLY A 339 -0.90 -24.19 -6.57
CA GLY A 339 -1.36 -25.34 -7.35
C GLY A 339 -1.46 -25.05 -8.85
N VAL A 340 -2.18 -25.92 -9.56
CA VAL A 340 -2.68 -25.67 -10.92
C VAL A 340 -4.18 -25.34 -10.87
N GLN A 341 -4.86 -25.23 -12.02
CA GLN A 341 -6.33 -25.20 -12.02
C GLN A 341 -6.93 -26.62 -11.97
N GLY A 342 -6.24 -27.56 -12.62
CA GLY A 342 -6.71 -28.93 -12.82
C GLY A 342 -7.84 -29.02 -13.87
N GLU A 343 -8.18 -30.26 -14.24
CA GLU A 343 -9.36 -30.52 -15.05
C GLU A 343 -10.66 -30.40 -14.24
N SER A 344 -11.79 -30.22 -14.93
CA SER A 344 -13.10 -30.36 -14.29
C SER A 344 -13.31 -31.78 -13.76
N HIS A 345 -13.58 -31.88 -12.47
CA HIS A 345 -13.81 -33.12 -11.74
C HIS A 345 -15.24 -33.19 -11.18
N LYS A 346 -15.58 -34.27 -10.48
CA LYS A 346 -16.85 -34.45 -9.78
C LYS A 346 -16.62 -34.63 -8.30
N ASP A 347 -17.07 -33.66 -7.54
CA ASP A 347 -17.10 -33.71 -6.08
C ASP A 347 -18.44 -34.27 -5.59
N THR A 348 -18.46 -34.73 -4.33
CA THR A 348 -19.67 -35.22 -3.66
C THR A 348 -19.93 -34.37 -2.42
N TYR A 349 -21.07 -33.69 -2.37
CA TYR A 349 -21.52 -32.89 -1.23
C TYR A 349 -22.87 -33.44 -0.75
N GLY A 350 -22.86 -34.20 0.34
CA GLY A 350 -24.01 -35.02 0.74
C GLY A 350 -24.40 -36.03 -0.35
N ASP A 351 -25.68 -36.08 -0.70
CA ASP A 351 -26.19 -36.93 -1.81
C ASP A 351 -26.00 -36.29 -3.21
N ARG A 352 -25.47 -35.07 -3.31
CA ARG A 352 -25.28 -34.33 -4.58
C ARG A 352 -23.89 -34.61 -5.15
N SER A 353 -23.82 -35.00 -6.43
CA SER A 353 -22.56 -35.02 -7.19
C SER A 353 -22.50 -33.81 -8.10
N LEU A 354 -21.53 -32.92 -7.86
CA LEU A 354 -21.40 -31.63 -8.53
C LEU A 354 -20.17 -31.62 -9.44
N LYS A 355 -20.30 -31.09 -10.65
CA LYS A 355 -19.15 -30.78 -11.50
C LYS A 355 -18.46 -29.53 -10.94
N ASN A 356 -17.16 -29.61 -10.70
CA ASN A 356 -16.37 -28.52 -10.15
C ASN A 356 -15.08 -28.32 -10.98
N THR A 357 -14.56 -27.09 -10.94
CA THR A 357 -13.22 -26.70 -11.40
C THR A 357 -12.70 -25.68 -10.40
N PHE A 358 -11.50 -25.88 -9.88
CA PHE A 358 -10.89 -24.99 -8.90
C PHE A 358 -10.51 -23.64 -9.52
N LEU A 359 -10.06 -22.72 -8.67
CA LEU A 359 -9.45 -21.46 -9.12
C LEU A 359 -8.05 -21.75 -9.69
N PRO A 360 -7.58 -21.04 -10.73
CA PRO A 360 -6.19 -21.12 -11.17
C PRO A 360 -5.24 -20.90 -9.99
N GLY A 361 -4.25 -21.79 -9.83
CA GLY A 361 -3.32 -21.80 -8.69
C GLY A 361 -3.78 -22.55 -7.43
N SER A 362 -4.88 -23.34 -7.46
CA SER A 362 -5.48 -23.88 -6.21
C SER A 362 -5.55 -25.41 -6.11
N ASP A 363 -5.44 -26.13 -7.23
CA ASP A 363 -5.38 -27.59 -7.24
C ASP A 363 -3.97 -28.06 -6.83
N LEU A 364 -3.89 -28.61 -5.63
CA LEU A 364 -2.72 -29.27 -5.04
C LEU A 364 -3.01 -30.75 -4.76
N SER A 365 -4.07 -31.33 -5.33
CA SER A 365 -4.39 -32.76 -5.16
C SER A 365 -3.23 -33.68 -5.61
N GLY A 366 -2.51 -33.28 -6.67
CA GLY A 366 -1.31 -33.93 -7.20
C GLY A 366 -0.11 -33.96 -6.23
N VAL A 367 -0.11 -33.19 -5.14
CA VAL A 367 0.94 -33.25 -4.10
C VAL A 367 1.00 -34.64 -3.44
N SER A 368 -0.13 -35.36 -3.40
CA SER A 368 -0.20 -36.71 -2.82
C SER A 368 0.62 -37.77 -3.59
N SER A 369 0.83 -37.57 -4.89
CA SER A 369 1.63 -38.45 -5.75
C SER A 369 3.01 -37.87 -6.07
N ALA A 370 3.10 -36.54 -6.25
CA ALA A 370 4.31 -35.80 -6.60
C ALA A 370 4.50 -34.58 -5.68
N PRO A 371 4.99 -34.77 -4.44
CA PRO A 371 5.28 -33.67 -3.54
C PRO A 371 6.57 -32.93 -3.94
N ILE A 372 6.56 -31.60 -3.81
CA ILE A 372 7.75 -30.76 -4.09
C ILE A 372 8.86 -31.12 -3.11
N THR A 373 9.96 -31.67 -3.62
CA THR A 373 11.13 -32.09 -2.83
C THR A 373 12.35 -31.30 -3.28
N LEU A 374 12.90 -30.50 -2.37
CA LEU A 374 14.00 -29.57 -2.65
C LEU A 374 15.35 -30.10 -2.11
N ASP A 375 16.46 -29.55 -2.60
CA ASP A 375 17.81 -29.87 -2.13
C ASP A 375 18.06 -29.38 -0.68
N THR A 376 17.19 -28.51 -0.16
CA THR A 376 17.20 -28.01 1.22
C THR A 376 15.84 -28.22 1.87
N ASP A 377 15.82 -29.01 2.95
CA ASP A 377 14.60 -29.36 3.68
C ASP A 377 13.86 -28.13 4.23
N ASN A 378 12.54 -28.26 4.42
CA ASN A 378 11.68 -27.28 5.09
C ASN A 378 11.63 -25.91 4.38
N LYS A 379 11.76 -25.88 3.04
CA LYS A 379 11.78 -24.65 2.24
C LYS A 379 10.55 -24.38 1.37
N VAL A 380 9.57 -25.29 1.36
CA VAL A 380 8.32 -25.16 0.60
C VAL A 380 7.19 -24.63 1.48
N VAL A 381 6.42 -23.68 0.97
CA VAL A 381 5.09 -23.32 1.49
C VAL A 381 4.09 -23.55 0.36
N TYR A 382 3.04 -24.33 0.62
CA TYR A 382 1.96 -24.51 -0.36
C TYR A 382 1.00 -23.33 -0.30
N ALA A 383 0.68 -22.77 -1.48
CA ALA A 383 0.09 -21.43 -1.58
C ALA A 383 -1.20 -21.38 -2.43
N PRO A 384 -2.23 -22.20 -2.15
CA PRO A 384 -3.46 -22.20 -2.94
C PRO A 384 -4.28 -20.91 -2.75
N LYS A 385 -5.21 -20.64 -3.67
CA LYS A 385 -6.19 -19.55 -3.51
C LYS A 385 -7.52 -20.08 -2.98
N TYR A 386 -8.32 -19.22 -2.35
CA TYR A 386 -9.68 -19.55 -1.96
C TYR A 386 -10.58 -18.32 -1.94
N TYR A 387 -11.57 -18.26 -2.82
CA TYR A 387 -12.55 -17.17 -2.85
C TYR A 387 -13.96 -17.66 -2.51
N SER A 388 -14.73 -16.72 -1.95
CA SER A 388 -16.15 -16.85 -1.62
C SER A 388 -17.07 -16.97 -2.85
N SER A 389 -18.37 -17.12 -2.59
CA SER A 389 -19.43 -17.02 -3.60
C SER A 389 -19.40 -15.72 -4.41
N SER A 390 -18.87 -14.62 -3.88
CA SER A 390 -18.81 -13.33 -4.61
C SER A 390 -17.80 -13.29 -5.74
N TYR A 391 -16.86 -14.24 -5.79
CA TYR A 391 -16.04 -14.45 -6.98
C TYR A 391 -16.81 -15.21 -8.06
N LEU A 392 -17.54 -16.27 -7.67
CA LEU A 392 -18.35 -17.12 -8.55
C LEU A 392 -19.30 -18.00 -7.69
N PRO A 393 -20.64 -17.93 -7.86
CA PRO A 393 -21.60 -18.63 -6.99
C PRO A 393 -21.65 -20.14 -7.26
N ARG A 394 -20.65 -20.85 -6.73
CA ARG A 394 -20.54 -22.31 -6.84
C ARG A 394 -21.65 -23.02 -6.07
N LEU A 395 -22.29 -23.99 -6.72
CA LEU A 395 -23.39 -24.83 -6.19
C LEU A 395 -23.10 -25.55 -4.86
N PHE A 396 -21.84 -25.69 -4.42
CA PHE A 396 -21.51 -26.29 -3.12
C PHE A 396 -21.60 -25.31 -1.94
N PHE A 397 -21.69 -24.00 -2.20
CA PHE A 397 -21.97 -22.98 -1.18
C PHE A 397 -23.48 -22.82 -0.88
N PHE A 398 -24.36 -23.50 -1.62
CA PHE A 398 -25.82 -23.36 -1.54
C PHE A 398 -26.51 -24.74 -1.45
N GLU A 399 -27.57 -24.84 -0.65
CA GLU A 399 -28.35 -26.06 -0.41
C GLU A 399 -29.04 -26.54 -1.69
N ASP A 400 -29.64 -25.59 -2.41
CA ASP A 400 -30.28 -25.77 -3.72
C ASP A 400 -30.08 -24.52 -4.59
N GLY A 401 -30.42 -24.62 -5.88
CA GLY A 401 -30.43 -23.52 -6.84
C GLY A 401 -30.31 -23.99 -8.30
N GLN A 402 -30.77 -23.17 -9.22
CA GLN A 402 -30.82 -23.44 -10.66
C GLN A 402 -29.73 -22.65 -11.40
N THR A 403 -28.76 -23.35 -11.99
CA THR A 403 -27.65 -22.71 -12.72
C THR A 403 -28.12 -22.04 -14.01
N SER A 404 -27.83 -20.74 -14.14
CA SER A 404 -28.18 -19.89 -15.26
C SER A 404 -26.92 -19.24 -15.83
N GLY A 405 -26.15 -20.02 -16.60
CA GLY A 405 -24.78 -19.64 -16.98
C GLY A 405 -23.85 -19.69 -15.77
N ASP A 406 -23.24 -18.56 -15.42
CA ASP A 406 -22.43 -18.40 -14.19
C ASP A 406 -23.26 -17.94 -12.97
N LEU A 407 -24.54 -17.62 -13.16
CA LEU A 407 -25.49 -17.27 -12.09
C LEU A 407 -26.19 -18.51 -11.50
N LEU A 408 -26.80 -18.32 -10.35
CA LEU A 408 -27.61 -19.31 -9.63
C LEU A 408 -28.94 -18.68 -9.20
N GLU A 409 -30.01 -19.00 -9.94
CA GLU A 409 -31.39 -18.57 -9.66
C GLU A 409 -32.04 -19.50 -8.61
N ASP A 410 -33.11 -19.03 -7.93
CA ASP A 410 -33.86 -19.81 -6.91
C ASP A 410 -32.97 -20.47 -5.83
N TYR A 411 -31.85 -19.84 -5.46
CA TYR A 411 -30.88 -20.43 -4.53
C TYR A 411 -31.40 -20.51 -3.09
N VAL A 412 -30.91 -21.51 -2.36
CA VAL A 412 -31.17 -21.66 -0.92
C VAL A 412 -29.84 -21.63 -0.18
N GLU A 413 -29.68 -20.67 0.73
CA GLU A 413 -28.47 -20.56 1.56
C GLU A 413 -28.45 -21.61 2.67
N TYR A 414 -27.33 -22.32 2.85
CA TYR A 414 -27.13 -23.24 3.98
C TYR A 414 -27.23 -22.55 5.35
N ASP A 415 -27.42 -23.34 6.41
CA ASP A 415 -27.05 -22.93 7.75
C ASP A 415 -25.51 -22.94 7.94
N ASP A 416 -25.04 -22.41 9.06
CA ASP A 416 -23.61 -22.21 9.30
C ASP A 416 -22.84 -23.54 9.48
N ALA A 417 -23.51 -24.62 9.89
CA ALA A 417 -22.88 -25.91 10.10
C ALA A 417 -22.64 -26.64 8.78
N ASP A 418 -23.64 -26.65 7.89
CA ASP A 418 -23.55 -27.27 6.57
C ASP A 418 -22.65 -26.44 5.62
N LEU A 419 -22.69 -25.10 5.71
CA LEU A 419 -21.77 -24.24 4.96
C LEU A 419 -20.30 -24.51 5.34
N LEU A 420 -19.99 -24.51 6.63
CA LEU A 420 -18.65 -24.83 7.14
C LEU A 420 -18.19 -26.24 6.74
N ALA A 421 -19.10 -27.22 6.72
CA ALA A 421 -18.80 -28.57 6.29
C ALA A 421 -18.41 -28.61 4.80
N ASN A 422 -19.15 -27.90 3.94
CA ASN A 422 -18.86 -27.82 2.51
C ASN A 422 -17.60 -27.00 2.19
N VAL A 423 -17.34 -25.89 2.91
CA VAL A 423 -16.10 -25.11 2.80
C VAL A 423 -14.90 -26.01 3.11
N LYS A 424 -14.92 -26.73 4.24
CA LYS A 424 -13.88 -27.71 4.62
C LYS A 424 -13.68 -28.80 3.58
N LEU A 425 -14.78 -29.37 3.09
CA LEU A 425 -14.73 -30.47 2.13
C LEU A 425 -14.14 -30.00 0.78
N ASN A 426 -14.52 -28.81 0.33
CA ASN A 426 -13.97 -28.20 -0.88
C ASN A 426 -12.47 -27.86 -0.74
N MET A 427 -12.05 -27.28 0.40
CA MET A 427 -10.63 -27.08 0.72
C MET A 427 -9.85 -28.40 0.71
N ASN A 428 -10.45 -29.48 1.25
CA ASN A 428 -9.83 -30.80 1.25
C ASN A 428 -9.71 -31.41 -0.16
N TYR A 429 -10.71 -31.24 -1.03
CA TYR A 429 -10.60 -31.65 -2.44
C TYR A 429 -9.53 -30.84 -3.19
N SER A 430 -9.47 -29.53 -2.99
CA SER A 430 -8.54 -28.63 -3.68
C SER A 430 -7.09 -28.83 -3.23
N PHE A 431 -6.84 -28.88 -1.91
CA PHE A 431 -5.48 -28.87 -1.36
C PHE A 431 -5.30 -29.67 -0.07
N GLY A 432 -6.20 -30.63 0.23
CA GLY A 432 -6.08 -31.52 1.38
C GLY A 432 -4.73 -32.24 1.44
N ALA A 433 -4.27 -32.74 0.30
CA ALA A 433 -2.98 -33.43 0.14
C ALA A 433 -1.75 -32.57 0.51
N ALA A 434 -1.85 -31.24 0.50
CA ALA A 434 -0.75 -30.36 0.88
C ALA A 434 -0.48 -30.42 2.40
N PHE A 435 -1.52 -30.61 3.23
CA PHE A 435 -1.37 -30.71 4.68
C PHE A 435 -0.62 -31.97 5.11
N ASP A 436 -0.82 -33.09 4.40
CA ASP A 436 -0.15 -34.38 4.68
C ASP A 436 1.38 -34.32 4.51
N THR A 437 1.91 -33.32 3.81
CA THR A 437 3.36 -33.10 3.66
C THR A 437 4.04 -32.58 4.93
N GLY A 438 3.26 -32.06 5.89
CA GLY A 438 3.77 -31.34 7.05
C GLY A 438 4.39 -29.97 6.74
N MET A 439 4.38 -29.50 5.49
CA MET A 439 4.72 -28.12 5.13
C MET A 439 3.57 -27.18 5.47
N ALA A 440 3.85 -25.89 5.65
CA ALA A 440 2.83 -24.87 5.84
C ALA A 440 1.97 -24.71 4.58
N VAL A 441 0.65 -24.57 4.77
CA VAL A 441 -0.30 -24.16 3.74
C VAL A 441 -0.78 -22.75 4.09
N VAL A 442 -0.54 -21.77 3.22
CA VAL A 442 -0.90 -20.36 3.40
C VAL A 442 -1.72 -19.93 2.19
N LEU A 443 -2.92 -19.37 2.37
CA LEU A 443 -3.69 -18.93 1.20
C LEU A 443 -2.98 -17.75 0.51
N SER A 444 -2.48 -17.93 -0.71
CA SER A 444 -1.82 -16.87 -1.51
C SER A 444 -2.77 -15.70 -1.80
N SER A 445 -4.05 -16.02 -1.89
CA SER A 445 -5.15 -15.07 -2.01
C SER A 445 -6.42 -15.64 -1.40
N PHE A 446 -7.09 -14.87 -0.54
CA PHE A 446 -8.47 -15.14 -0.14
C PHE A 446 -9.28 -13.86 -0.02
N GLY A 447 -10.59 -13.94 -0.27
CA GLY A 447 -11.42 -12.74 -0.42
C GLY A 447 -12.86 -12.99 -0.89
N GLY A 448 -13.67 -11.94 -0.74
CA GLY A 448 -15.09 -11.89 -1.05
C GLY A 448 -15.67 -10.54 -0.73
N LEU A 449 -16.97 -10.37 -1.02
CA LEU A 449 -17.74 -9.30 -0.42
C LEU A 449 -18.03 -9.64 1.04
N VAL A 450 -18.00 -8.64 1.90
CA VAL A 450 -18.12 -8.75 3.35
C VAL A 450 -19.05 -7.65 3.87
N GLY A 451 -19.93 -8.01 4.82
CA GLY A 451 -20.86 -7.06 5.43
C GLY A 451 -22.02 -6.72 4.50
N ASP A 452 -22.48 -5.48 4.52
CA ASP A 452 -23.70 -5.06 3.80
C ASP A 452 -23.57 -5.10 2.26
N LEU A 453 -22.36 -5.32 1.71
CA LEU A 453 -22.13 -5.51 0.28
C LEU A 453 -22.30 -6.97 -0.18
N ASP A 454 -22.36 -7.93 0.74
CA ASP A 454 -22.82 -9.29 0.48
C ASP A 454 -24.35 -9.29 0.52
N ALA A 455 -24.97 -9.28 -0.66
CA ALA A 455 -26.40 -9.01 -0.82
C ALA A 455 -27.29 -10.25 -0.62
N THR A 456 -26.73 -11.37 -0.14
CA THR A 456 -27.48 -12.57 0.24
C THR A 456 -28.16 -12.42 1.61
N GLU A 457 -29.32 -13.06 1.83
CA GLU A 457 -30.12 -12.86 3.05
C GLU A 457 -29.35 -13.21 4.33
N LYS A 458 -28.52 -14.27 4.28
CA LYS A 458 -27.66 -14.70 5.39
C LYS A 458 -26.20 -14.28 5.24
N GLN A 459 -25.85 -13.42 4.30
CA GLN A 459 -24.45 -13.02 4.02
C GLN A 459 -23.51 -14.23 3.84
N THR A 460 -23.85 -15.12 2.89
CA THR A 460 -23.07 -16.34 2.58
C THR A 460 -21.61 -16.07 2.22
N SER A 461 -21.29 -15.01 1.48
CA SER A 461 -19.88 -14.67 1.17
C SER A 461 -19.11 -14.34 2.44
N THR A 462 -19.69 -13.52 3.31
CA THR A 462 -19.15 -13.15 4.63
C THR A 462 -18.94 -14.39 5.49
N ARG A 463 -19.92 -15.30 5.54
CA ARG A 463 -19.83 -16.55 6.29
C ARG A 463 -18.74 -17.48 5.75
N ILE A 464 -18.59 -17.63 4.43
CA ILE A 464 -17.48 -18.39 3.83
C ILE A 464 -16.12 -17.83 4.25
N ILE A 465 -15.94 -16.50 4.31
CA ILE A 465 -14.69 -15.90 4.79
C ILE A 465 -14.44 -16.21 6.28
N GLN A 466 -15.49 -16.18 7.11
CA GLN A 466 -15.39 -16.56 8.53
C GLN A 466 -15.04 -18.05 8.68
N ASP A 467 -15.63 -18.93 7.88
CA ASP A 467 -15.34 -20.36 7.85
C ASP A 467 -13.90 -20.65 7.43
N VAL A 468 -13.39 -19.98 6.40
CA VAL A 468 -11.98 -20.04 5.97
C VAL A 468 -11.04 -19.58 7.09
N ILE A 469 -11.35 -18.47 7.77
CA ILE A 469 -10.55 -18.01 8.91
C ILE A 469 -10.61 -19.03 10.06
N SER A 470 -11.75 -19.69 10.30
CA SER A 470 -11.86 -20.74 11.32
C SER A 470 -10.92 -21.94 11.05
N GLN A 471 -10.56 -22.21 9.79
CA GLN A 471 -9.58 -23.24 9.43
C GLN A 471 -8.13 -22.86 9.76
N MET A 472 -7.87 -21.62 10.21
CA MET A 472 -6.57 -21.21 10.72
C MET A 472 -6.38 -21.58 12.20
N ALA A 473 -7.42 -22.07 12.87
CA ALA A 473 -7.41 -22.47 14.28
C ALA A 473 -6.52 -23.71 14.48
N GLY A 474 -5.31 -23.52 15.01
CA GLY A 474 -4.30 -24.58 15.19
C GLY A 474 -4.59 -25.61 16.28
N SER A 475 -5.85 -26.04 16.44
CA SER A 475 -6.32 -27.00 17.44
C SER A 475 -6.98 -28.25 16.85
N THR A 476 -7.28 -28.27 15.55
CA THR A 476 -7.80 -29.44 14.82
C THR A 476 -7.14 -29.52 13.46
N GLU A 477 -6.39 -30.59 13.20
CA GLU A 477 -5.80 -30.85 11.89
C GLU A 477 -6.87 -31.23 10.86
N PRO A 478 -6.71 -30.87 9.57
CA PRO A 478 -5.67 -29.97 9.03
C PRO A 478 -5.97 -28.49 9.32
N PHE A 479 -4.93 -27.68 9.49
CA PHE A 479 -5.06 -26.22 9.66
C PHE A 479 -4.24 -25.39 8.66
N LEU A 480 -4.70 -24.18 8.37
CA LEU A 480 -3.97 -23.16 7.63
C LEU A 480 -2.93 -22.44 8.51
N ALA A 481 -1.80 -22.09 7.92
CA ALA A 481 -0.77 -21.21 8.50
C ALA A 481 -1.08 -19.71 8.32
N GLY A 482 -2.28 -19.39 7.82
CA GLY A 482 -2.75 -18.04 7.53
C GLY A 482 -3.07 -17.83 6.05
N GLY A 483 -3.07 -16.58 5.61
CA GLY A 483 -3.33 -16.21 4.22
C GLY A 483 -3.24 -14.71 3.96
N PHE A 484 -3.26 -14.34 2.69
CA PHE A 484 -3.23 -12.94 2.24
C PHE A 484 -4.62 -12.49 1.75
N TRP A 485 -5.20 -11.47 2.39
CA TRP A 485 -6.46 -10.88 1.92
C TRP A 485 -6.28 -10.24 0.54
N TRP A 486 -7.28 -10.41 -0.33
CA TRP A 486 -7.38 -9.77 -1.63
C TRP A 486 -8.42 -8.65 -1.57
N THR A 487 -8.07 -7.37 -1.49
CA THR A 487 -6.72 -6.76 -1.46
C THR A 487 -6.67 -5.57 -0.50
N LEU A 488 -5.50 -4.95 -0.35
CA LEU A 488 -5.42 -3.58 0.18
C LEU A 488 -6.28 -2.64 -0.68
N ASN A 489 -6.05 -2.68 -1.99
CA ASN A 489 -6.58 -1.74 -2.98
C ASN A 489 -8.12 -1.71 -3.02
N PRO A 490 -8.75 -0.52 -3.19
CA PRO A 490 -10.20 -0.37 -3.36
C PRO A 490 -10.70 -0.78 -4.74
N ASP A 491 -9.83 -0.78 -5.76
CA ASP A 491 -10.13 -1.18 -7.13
C ASP A 491 -10.24 -2.71 -7.32
N THR A 492 -10.58 -3.44 -6.25
CA THR A 492 -10.87 -4.88 -6.30
C THR A 492 -12.37 -5.08 -6.44
N THR A 493 -12.75 -5.65 -7.58
CA THR A 493 -14.14 -5.88 -7.95
C THR A 493 -14.49 -7.35 -7.79
N TRP A 494 -15.59 -7.61 -7.08
CA TRP A 494 -16.21 -8.92 -6.94
C TRP A 494 -17.39 -9.02 -7.91
N PRO A 495 -17.42 -9.98 -8.85
CA PRO A 495 -18.44 -9.99 -9.90
C PRO A 495 -19.86 -10.22 -9.40
N TYR A 496 -20.06 -10.88 -8.24
CA TYR A 496 -21.38 -11.30 -7.76
C TYR A 496 -21.68 -10.80 -6.33
N PRO A 497 -22.47 -9.71 -6.15
CA PRO A 497 -23.01 -9.34 -4.85
C PRO A 497 -24.01 -10.37 -4.30
N ALA A 498 -24.73 -11.07 -5.17
CA ALA A 498 -25.57 -12.22 -4.84
C ALA A 498 -25.46 -13.30 -5.96
N PRO A 499 -25.83 -14.56 -5.70
CA PRO A 499 -25.75 -15.64 -6.70
C PRO A 499 -26.55 -15.40 -7.99
N ASP A 500 -27.62 -14.61 -7.91
CA ASP A 500 -28.50 -14.21 -9.01
C ASP A 500 -28.19 -12.81 -9.56
N ASP A 501 -27.18 -12.12 -9.02
CA ASP A 501 -26.80 -10.76 -9.42
C ASP A 501 -25.34 -10.68 -9.90
N SER A 502 -25.12 -10.22 -11.13
CA SER A 502 -23.79 -9.96 -11.72
C SER A 502 -23.39 -8.48 -11.75
N ASN A 503 -24.05 -7.62 -10.97
CA ASN A 503 -23.68 -6.22 -10.78
C ASN A 503 -22.40 -6.11 -9.94
N ALA A 504 -21.27 -6.31 -10.61
CA ALA A 504 -19.94 -6.36 -10.05
C ALA A 504 -19.65 -5.18 -9.10
N THR A 505 -19.30 -5.49 -7.85
CA THR A 505 -19.21 -4.54 -6.73
C THR A 505 -17.77 -4.41 -6.24
N ALA A 506 -17.31 -3.19 -5.98
CA ALA A 506 -15.94 -2.93 -5.52
C ALA A 506 -15.84 -2.99 -3.98
N GLN A 507 -14.90 -3.77 -3.46
CA GLN A 507 -14.55 -3.79 -2.04
C GLN A 507 -13.08 -4.19 -1.84
N GLY A 508 -12.29 -3.24 -1.34
CA GLY A 508 -10.94 -3.45 -0.82
C GLY A 508 -10.88 -3.41 0.71
N LEU A 509 -9.67 -3.42 1.26
CA LEU A 509 -9.43 -3.15 2.68
C LEU A 509 -9.51 -1.65 3.01
N VAL A 510 -9.22 -0.77 2.04
CA VAL A 510 -9.50 0.66 2.11
C VAL A 510 -10.55 1.06 1.05
N ASP A 511 -11.09 2.26 1.20
CA ASP A 511 -12.04 2.92 0.29
C ASP A 511 -11.34 3.55 -0.94
N ASP A 512 -12.11 4.12 -1.85
CA ASP A 512 -11.62 4.73 -3.08
C ASP A 512 -10.73 5.97 -2.85
N THR A 513 -10.86 6.64 -1.70
CA THR A 513 -9.93 7.70 -1.27
C THR A 513 -8.57 7.17 -0.82
N TRP A 514 -8.44 5.85 -0.57
CA TRP A 514 -7.33 5.17 0.08
C TRP A 514 -7.09 5.55 1.56
N ARG A 515 -8.01 6.34 2.15
CA ARG A 515 -7.83 7.00 3.45
C ARG A 515 -8.88 6.63 4.48
N VAL A 516 -9.87 5.83 4.13
CA VAL A 516 -10.81 5.23 5.08
C VAL A 516 -10.72 3.72 4.95
N ALA A 517 -10.65 3.01 6.07
CA ALA A 517 -10.63 1.56 6.04
C ALA A 517 -12.06 1.01 5.88
N ASN A 518 -12.21 -0.08 5.13
CA ASN A 518 -13.47 -0.82 5.09
C ASN A 518 -13.63 -1.58 6.42
N MET A 519 -14.49 -1.05 7.30
CA MET A 519 -14.63 -1.56 8.67
C MET A 519 -15.18 -2.99 8.72
N ASP A 520 -16.11 -3.36 7.83
CA ASP A 520 -16.66 -4.73 7.78
C ASP A 520 -15.56 -5.76 7.46
N VAL A 521 -14.73 -5.47 6.45
CA VAL A 521 -13.55 -6.27 6.09
C VAL A 521 -12.55 -6.32 7.25
N LEU A 522 -12.26 -5.17 7.88
CA LEU A 522 -11.34 -5.12 9.03
C LEU A 522 -11.82 -5.94 10.22
N GLU A 523 -13.11 -5.88 10.56
CA GLU A 523 -13.69 -6.60 11.70
C GLU A 523 -13.67 -8.12 11.47
N VAL A 524 -14.00 -8.57 10.26
CA VAL A 524 -13.87 -9.99 9.88
C VAL A 524 -12.40 -10.42 9.94
N LEU A 525 -11.46 -9.67 9.37
CA LEU A 525 -10.03 -9.97 9.41
C LEU A 525 -9.39 -9.77 10.79
N ALA A 526 -10.06 -9.08 11.73
CA ALA A 526 -9.63 -9.01 13.12
C ALA A 526 -9.85 -10.34 13.86
N SER A 527 -10.74 -11.22 13.38
CA SER A 527 -10.91 -12.57 13.93
C SER A 527 -9.66 -13.44 13.78
N MET A 528 -8.88 -13.27 12.70
CA MET A 528 -7.58 -13.95 12.50
C MET A 528 -6.62 -13.77 13.70
N ASN A 529 -6.66 -12.61 14.35
CA ASN A 529 -5.84 -12.29 15.53
C ASN A 529 -6.27 -13.04 16.80
N LYS A 530 -7.48 -13.60 16.82
CA LYS A 530 -8.02 -14.45 17.90
C LYS A 530 -7.83 -15.94 17.57
N THR A 531 -7.92 -16.28 16.29
CA THR A 531 -7.84 -17.65 15.79
C THR A 531 -6.40 -18.18 15.69
N MET A 532 -5.44 -17.33 15.32
CA MET A 532 -4.03 -17.70 15.18
C MET A 532 -3.18 -17.16 16.35
N ASN A 533 -2.48 -18.05 17.04
CA ASN A 533 -1.72 -17.71 18.24
C ASN A 533 -0.36 -17.03 17.97
N SER A 534 0.16 -17.09 16.73
CA SER A 534 1.46 -16.55 16.37
C SER A 534 1.41 -15.53 15.22
N VAL A 535 0.35 -14.71 15.14
CA VAL A 535 0.37 -13.50 14.29
C VAL A 535 1.41 -12.51 14.86
N LYS A 536 2.65 -12.66 14.39
CA LYS A 536 3.84 -11.96 14.87
C LYS A 536 4.54 -11.27 13.71
N PHE A 537 5.05 -10.09 13.99
CA PHE A 537 5.91 -9.35 13.06
C PHE A 537 7.29 -10.00 12.95
N ILE A 538 7.99 -9.71 11.86
CA ILE A 538 9.31 -10.30 11.58
C ILE A 538 10.29 -9.92 12.70
N PRO A 539 10.97 -10.90 13.35
CA PRO A 539 11.96 -10.58 14.36
C PRO A 539 13.14 -9.82 13.75
N CYS A 540 13.66 -8.87 14.51
CA CYS A 540 14.90 -8.16 14.21
C CYS A 540 15.85 -8.34 15.40
N SER A 541 16.98 -9.01 15.17
CA SER A 541 18.13 -9.06 16.07
C SER A 541 19.34 -8.50 15.32
N ALA A 542 20.25 -7.87 16.06
CA ALA A 542 21.58 -7.51 15.56
C ALA A 542 22.56 -8.69 15.63
#